data_AF-A0A7Y5W510-F1
#
_entry.id   AF-A0A7Y5W510-F1
#
_cell.length_a   1.000
_cell.length_b   1.000
_cell.length_c   1.000
_cell.angle_alpha   90.00
_cell.angle_beta   90.00
_cell.angle_gamma   90.00
#
_symmetry.space_group_name_H-M   'P 1'
#
loop_
_entity.id
_entity.type
_entity.pdbx_description
1 polymer ?
#
loop_
_entity_poly.entity_id
_entity_poly.type
_entity_poly.pdbx_seq_one_letter_code
_entity_poly.pdbx_strand_id
1 'polypeptide(L)'
;MRGDIVYRVYTLHEGREKECFFGAFRSRSEADAEIARLSAMEMNGRNWAQQYHNRGFVVRETVVDTDFEIPSCPKPRDKYAIKCSPKPNRPGTWDSTLVEVFRRTSSSGEAEKICEYERNYSMLQTFEPFRQGSREFALISRNYTKTAVLDLGSGSVIAEETDDPDSGAVGGFCPVGFYVPDWWDVNDGSIIPGSDCWDANDEWPNGDFGFVWGCHWGDDTSWKVQYLDLSRVEQGVVRREDRFGYVELATSGFESPCLTLDAEAIRRSEPPHFIHVSTYNGAAQVTFAVEMKFSLDSGRPREWQRLNVANLE
;
A
#
# COMPACT_ATOMS: atom_id res chain seq x y z
N MET A 1 18.65 8.21 -6.11
CA MET A 1 19.06 8.26 -7.54
C MET A 1 19.88 9.52 -7.90
N ARG A 2 20.32 10.33 -6.94
CA ARG A 2 21.05 11.58 -7.25
C ARG A 2 22.32 11.29 -8.07
N GLY A 3 22.48 12.03 -9.17
CA GLY A 3 23.62 11.91 -10.07
C GLY A 3 23.42 10.89 -11.19
N ASP A 4 22.37 10.07 -11.15
CA ASP A 4 22.02 9.18 -12.26
C ASP A 4 21.61 10.00 -13.49
N ILE A 5 21.80 9.43 -14.68
CA ILE A 5 21.34 10.03 -15.94
C ILE A 5 20.04 9.37 -16.35
N VAL A 6 19.00 10.18 -16.51
CA VAL A 6 17.73 9.77 -17.13
C VAL A 6 17.61 10.35 -18.53
N TYR A 7 16.96 9.58 -19.40
CA TYR A 7 16.79 9.88 -20.82
C TYR A 7 15.34 10.30 -21.06
N ARG A 8 15.12 11.60 -21.26
CA ARG A 8 13.80 12.18 -21.51
C ARG A 8 13.51 12.17 -23.01
N VAL A 9 12.36 11.61 -23.40
CA VAL A 9 11.92 11.57 -24.80
C VAL A 9 10.95 12.72 -25.05
N TYR A 10 11.26 13.53 -26.05
CA TYR A 10 10.41 14.62 -26.53
C TYR A 10 10.08 14.43 -28.00
N THR A 11 8.91 14.92 -28.40
CA THR A 11 8.56 15.04 -29.81
C THR A 11 8.81 16.43 -30.34
N LEU A 12 9.17 16.47 -31.62
CA LEU A 12 9.34 17.69 -32.38
C LEU A 12 8.16 17.85 -33.34
N HIS A 13 7.60 19.06 -33.34
CA HIS A 13 6.46 19.43 -34.15
C HIS A 13 6.85 20.53 -35.13
N GLU A 14 6.36 20.45 -36.37
CA GLU A 14 6.37 21.61 -37.27
C GLU A 14 5.33 22.64 -36.82
N GLY A 15 5.74 23.91 -36.73
CA GLY A 15 4.84 25.02 -36.38
C GLY A 15 4.44 25.13 -34.91
N ARG A 16 4.94 24.27 -34.01
CA ARG A 16 4.81 24.47 -32.55
C ARG A 16 6.16 24.84 -31.95
N GLU A 17 6.14 25.85 -31.08
CA GLU A 17 7.32 26.30 -30.36
C GLU A 17 7.69 25.36 -29.20
N LYS A 18 6.69 24.72 -28.59
CA LYS A 18 6.88 23.82 -27.46
C LYS A 18 7.01 22.37 -27.89
N GLU A 19 8.05 21.72 -27.40
CA GLU A 19 8.21 20.27 -27.43
C GLU A 19 7.19 19.60 -26.51
N CYS A 20 6.78 18.38 -26.84
CA CYS A 20 5.87 17.59 -26.01
C CYS A 20 6.63 16.41 -25.41
N PHE A 21 6.59 16.30 -24.09
CA PHE A 21 7.23 15.25 -23.29
C PHE A 21 6.45 13.93 -23.39
N PHE A 22 7.14 12.82 -23.59
CA PHE A 22 6.55 11.48 -23.75
C PHE A 22 6.95 10.47 -22.68
N GLY A 23 8.02 10.74 -21.93
CA GLY A 23 8.47 9.85 -20.86
C GLY A 23 9.94 10.04 -20.52
N ALA A 24 10.33 9.48 -19.38
CA ALA A 24 11.71 9.42 -18.93
C ALA A 24 12.11 7.97 -18.68
N PHE A 25 13.31 7.61 -19.10
CA PHE A 25 13.81 6.24 -19.10
C PHE A 25 15.15 6.15 -18.38
N ARG A 26 15.45 4.99 -17.79
CA ARG A 26 16.70 4.76 -17.04
C ARG A 26 17.87 4.44 -17.95
N SER A 27 17.60 4.05 -19.18
CA SER A 27 18.63 3.77 -20.18
C SER A 27 18.31 4.39 -21.54
N ARG A 28 19.36 4.66 -22.32
CA ARG A 28 19.21 5.12 -23.69
C ARG A 28 18.46 4.11 -24.57
N SER A 29 18.73 2.82 -24.37
CA SER A 29 18.05 1.74 -25.09
C SER A 29 16.55 1.70 -24.85
N GLU A 30 16.10 1.95 -23.61
CA GLU A 30 14.66 2.05 -23.30
C GLU A 30 14.02 3.26 -23.99
N ALA A 31 14.69 4.42 -23.95
CA ALA A 31 14.22 5.62 -24.64
C ALA A 31 14.11 5.41 -26.16
N ASP A 32 15.11 4.78 -26.78
CA ASP A 32 15.10 4.49 -28.22
C ASP A 32 14.01 3.44 -28.57
N ALA A 33 13.78 2.45 -27.71
CA ALA A 33 12.71 1.47 -27.88
C ALA A 33 11.32 2.13 -27.81
N GLU A 34 11.13 3.08 -26.90
CA GLU A 34 9.89 3.85 -26.83
C GLU A 34 9.69 4.72 -28.07
N ILE A 35 10.75 5.39 -28.56
CA ILE A 35 10.69 6.15 -29.81
C ILE A 35 10.27 5.25 -30.97
N ALA A 36 10.81 4.02 -31.06
CA ALA A 36 10.41 3.07 -32.09
C ALA A 36 8.93 2.68 -31.97
N ARG A 37 8.45 2.43 -30.75
CA ARG A 37 7.03 2.11 -30.47
C ARG A 37 6.11 3.27 -30.88
N LEU A 38 6.42 4.49 -30.44
CA LEU A 38 5.66 5.70 -30.79
C LEU A 38 5.68 5.97 -32.30
N SER A 39 6.82 5.74 -32.95
CA SER A 39 6.95 5.89 -34.41
C SER A 39 6.15 4.85 -35.19
N ALA A 40 5.90 3.67 -34.63
CA ALA A 40 5.10 2.62 -35.24
C ALA A 40 3.60 2.74 -34.92
N MET A 41 3.20 3.64 -34.01
CA MET A 41 1.81 3.76 -33.58
C MET A 41 0.92 4.28 -34.70
N GLU A 42 -0.19 3.59 -34.96
CA GLU A 42 -1.22 4.02 -35.90
C GLU A 42 -2.48 4.48 -35.16
N MET A 43 -3.11 5.55 -35.66
CA MET A 43 -4.39 6.04 -35.17
C MET A 43 -5.29 6.35 -36.37
N ASN A 44 -6.46 5.70 -36.44
CA ASN A 44 -7.40 5.80 -37.56
C ASN A 44 -6.78 5.43 -38.93
N GLY A 45 -5.96 4.38 -38.96
CA GLY A 45 -5.34 3.87 -40.19
C GLY A 45 -4.25 4.78 -40.78
N ARG A 46 -3.71 5.70 -39.98
CA ARG A 46 -2.58 6.56 -40.34
C ARG A 46 -1.52 6.49 -39.27
N ASN A 47 -0.26 6.63 -39.68
CA ASN A 47 0.85 6.73 -38.75
C ASN A 47 0.70 8.00 -37.90
N TRP A 48 0.52 7.82 -36.60
CA TRP A 48 0.23 8.90 -35.67
C TRP A 48 1.42 9.86 -35.53
N ALA A 49 2.65 9.32 -35.46
CA ALA A 49 3.86 10.14 -35.35
C ALA A 49 4.08 11.00 -36.60
N GLN A 50 3.87 10.47 -37.81
CA GLN A 50 3.95 11.26 -39.05
C GLN A 50 2.89 12.35 -39.11
N GLN A 51 1.67 12.07 -38.63
CA GLN A 51 0.56 13.02 -38.68
C GLN A 51 0.73 14.16 -37.66
N TYR A 52 1.17 13.84 -36.44
CA TYR A 52 1.16 14.80 -35.34
C TYR A 52 2.55 15.24 -34.90
N HIS A 53 3.60 14.46 -35.12
CA HIS A 53 4.98 14.65 -34.63
C HIS A 53 5.99 14.56 -35.79
N ASN A 54 5.69 15.27 -36.88
CA ASN A 54 6.32 15.12 -38.19
C ASN A 54 7.82 15.45 -38.27
N ARG A 55 8.43 15.99 -37.20
CA ARG A 55 9.88 16.22 -37.11
C ARG A 55 10.62 15.14 -36.32
N GLY A 56 9.91 14.11 -35.85
CA GLY A 56 10.47 12.98 -35.12
C GLY A 56 10.60 13.25 -33.62
N PHE A 57 11.54 12.53 -33.00
CA PHE A 57 11.75 12.49 -31.56
C PHE A 57 13.19 12.88 -31.23
N VAL A 58 13.40 13.47 -30.05
CA VAL A 58 14.71 13.77 -29.50
C VAL A 58 14.81 13.20 -28.09
N VAL A 59 15.99 12.64 -27.78
CA VAL A 59 16.35 12.20 -26.43
C VAL A 59 17.21 13.27 -25.79
N ARG A 60 16.83 13.72 -24.59
CA ARG A 60 17.64 14.62 -23.76
C ARG A 60 18.09 13.89 -22.51
N GLU A 61 19.37 14.03 -22.20
CA GLU A 61 19.92 13.52 -20.95
C GLU A 61 19.66 14.54 -19.83
N THR A 62 19.32 14.05 -18.65
CA THR A 62 19.19 14.91 -17.46
C THR A 62 19.76 14.19 -16.26
N VAL A 63 20.55 14.92 -15.48
CA VAL A 63 21.08 14.45 -14.21
C VAL A 63 19.97 14.53 -13.17
N VAL A 64 19.71 13.43 -12.47
CA VAL A 64 18.76 13.38 -11.36
C VAL A 64 19.31 14.15 -10.16
N ASP A 65 18.49 15.03 -9.59
CA ASP A 65 18.85 15.93 -8.50
C ASP A 65 18.13 15.65 -7.17
N THR A 66 17.29 14.60 -7.11
CA THR A 66 16.70 14.09 -5.85
C THR A 66 17.45 12.85 -5.35
N ASP A 67 17.48 12.69 -4.03
CA ASP A 67 18.03 11.50 -3.37
C ASP A 67 17.06 10.32 -3.40
N PHE A 68 15.78 10.54 -3.74
CA PHE A 68 14.79 9.49 -3.77
C PHE A 68 15.18 8.34 -4.69
N GLU A 69 14.89 7.13 -4.22
CA GLU A 69 15.04 5.89 -4.96
C GLU A 69 13.69 5.21 -5.05
N ILE A 70 13.26 4.93 -6.28
CA ILE A 70 12.03 4.15 -6.49
C ILE A 70 12.20 2.81 -5.78
N PRO A 71 11.30 2.46 -4.84
CA PRO A 71 11.44 1.23 -4.08
C PRO A 71 11.51 0.00 -5.00
N SER A 72 12.37 -0.97 -4.70
CA SER A 72 12.49 -2.18 -5.54
C SER A 72 11.24 -3.05 -5.48
N CYS A 73 10.86 -3.69 -6.59
CA CYS A 73 9.96 -4.83 -6.58
C CYS A 73 10.71 -6.14 -6.30
N PRO A 74 10.07 -7.19 -5.77
CA PRO A 74 8.69 -7.22 -5.25
C PRO A 74 8.48 -6.25 -4.06
N LYS A 75 7.25 -5.84 -3.77
CA LYS A 75 6.95 -5.08 -2.54
C LYS A 75 6.83 -6.00 -1.32
N PRO A 76 6.92 -5.50 -0.08
CA PRO A 76 6.88 -6.35 1.11
C PRO A 76 5.69 -7.33 1.16
N ARG A 77 4.49 -6.88 0.75
CA ARG A 77 3.27 -7.73 0.67
C ARG A 77 3.42 -8.96 -0.24
N ASP A 78 4.26 -8.87 -1.25
CA ASP A 78 4.52 -9.99 -2.16
C ASP A 78 5.61 -10.93 -1.61
N LYS A 79 6.53 -10.38 -0.80
CA LYS A 79 7.71 -11.09 -0.25
C LYS A 79 7.38 -11.93 0.98
N TYR A 80 6.49 -11.47 1.85
CA TYR A 80 6.29 -12.11 3.15
C TYR A 80 4.95 -12.83 3.22
N ALA A 81 4.97 -13.97 3.91
CA ALA A 81 3.79 -14.75 4.22
C ALA A 81 3.85 -15.26 5.66
N ILE A 82 2.71 -15.65 6.20
CA ILE A 82 2.62 -16.27 7.53
C ILE A 82 2.01 -17.66 7.47
N LYS A 83 2.35 -18.46 8.47
CA LYS A 83 1.65 -19.70 8.81
C LYS A 83 1.13 -19.58 10.24
N CYS A 84 -0.15 -19.84 10.42
CA CYS A 84 -0.79 -19.83 11.73
C CYS A 84 -1.01 -21.27 12.20
N SER A 85 -0.61 -21.57 13.43
CA SER A 85 -0.93 -22.83 14.08
C SER A 85 -1.65 -22.59 15.42
N PRO A 86 -2.71 -23.35 15.73
CA PRO A 86 -3.38 -23.25 17.02
C PRO A 86 -2.43 -23.61 18.16
N LYS A 87 -2.48 -22.85 19.25
CA LYS A 87 -1.77 -23.13 20.50
C LYS A 87 -2.80 -23.25 21.63
N PRO A 88 -3.13 -24.48 22.07
CA PRO A 88 -4.11 -24.69 23.12
C PRO A 88 -3.70 -24.00 24.42
N ASN A 89 -4.66 -23.33 25.06
CA ASN A 89 -4.47 -22.75 26.38
C ASN A 89 -5.17 -23.60 27.46
N ARG A 90 -5.10 -23.13 28.71
CA ARG A 90 -5.79 -23.78 29.83
C ARG A 90 -7.31 -23.80 29.62
N PRO A 91 -8.04 -24.79 30.16
CA PRO A 91 -9.49 -24.82 30.10
C PRO A 91 -10.13 -23.51 30.59
N GLY A 92 -11.11 -23.00 29.84
CA GLY A 92 -11.81 -21.74 30.14
C GLY A 92 -11.13 -20.47 29.63
N THR A 93 -10.07 -20.59 28.81
CA THR A 93 -9.46 -19.46 28.10
C THR A 93 -9.51 -19.66 26.60
N TRP A 94 -9.43 -18.57 25.82
CA TRP A 94 -9.29 -18.67 24.37
C TRP A 94 -7.95 -19.28 24.01
N ASP A 95 -7.92 -20.08 22.94
CA ASP A 95 -6.68 -20.56 22.37
C ASP A 95 -5.86 -19.41 21.79
N SER A 96 -4.54 -19.55 21.87
CA SER A 96 -3.60 -18.65 21.21
C SER A 96 -3.26 -19.16 19.81
N THR A 97 -2.59 -18.32 19.03
CA THR A 97 -2.02 -18.70 17.73
C THR A 97 -0.52 -18.48 17.77
N LEU A 98 0.25 -19.50 17.38
CA LEU A 98 1.63 -19.32 16.99
C LEU A 98 1.65 -18.88 15.52
N VAL A 99 2.18 -17.68 15.28
CA VAL A 99 2.32 -17.11 13.94
C VAL A 99 3.79 -17.21 13.54
N GLU A 100 4.06 -17.99 12.51
CA GLU A 100 5.39 -18.13 11.92
C GLU A 100 5.47 -17.23 10.68
N VAL A 101 6.50 -16.38 10.59
CA VAL A 101 6.70 -15.44 9.48
C VAL A 101 7.76 -15.98 8.54
N PHE A 102 7.44 -15.98 7.24
CA PHE A 102 8.30 -16.49 6.18
C PHE A 102 8.59 -15.42 5.12
N ARG A 103 9.81 -15.42 4.60
CA ARG A 103 10.21 -14.70 3.39
C ARG A 103 10.20 -15.65 2.21
N ARG A 104 9.43 -15.32 1.17
CA ARG A 104 9.40 -16.02 -0.11
C ARG A 104 10.69 -15.73 -0.88
N THR A 105 11.28 -16.76 -1.46
CA THR A 105 12.45 -16.63 -2.33
C THR A 105 12.01 -16.68 -3.80
N SER A 106 12.64 -15.88 -4.65
CA SER A 106 12.22 -15.71 -6.06
C SER A 106 12.48 -16.94 -6.94
N SER A 107 13.26 -17.90 -6.46
CA SER A 107 13.84 -18.99 -7.27
C SER A 107 13.48 -20.36 -6.71
N SER A 108 12.22 -20.80 -6.88
CA SER A 108 11.70 -22.15 -6.56
C SER A 108 12.10 -22.74 -5.19
N GLY A 109 12.58 -21.90 -4.27
CA GLY A 109 13.18 -22.31 -3.03
C GLY A 109 12.12 -22.35 -1.94
N GLU A 110 12.36 -23.19 -0.93
CA GLU A 110 11.55 -23.18 0.28
C GLU A 110 11.53 -21.77 0.89
N ALA A 111 10.39 -21.36 1.42
CA ALA A 111 10.26 -20.08 2.09
C ALA A 111 11.13 -20.07 3.36
N GLU A 112 11.90 -19.01 3.55
CA GLU A 112 12.80 -18.85 4.69
C GLU A 112 12.00 -18.41 5.91
N LYS A 113 11.99 -19.19 7.00
CA LYS A 113 11.39 -18.73 8.26
C LYS A 113 12.27 -17.63 8.87
N ILE A 114 11.68 -16.45 9.07
CA ILE A 114 12.34 -15.26 9.61
C ILE A 114 12.21 -15.20 11.12
N CYS A 115 10.99 -15.36 11.63
CA CYS A 115 10.69 -15.29 13.06
C CYS A 115 9.34 -15.94 13.37
N GLU A 116 8.96 -15.91 14.64
CA GLU A 116 7.63 -16.29 15.09
C GLU A 116 7.19 -15.40 16.25
N TYR A 117 5.88 -15.26 16.42
CA TYR A 117 5.31 -14.59 17.58
C TYR A 117 4.01 -15.27 18.02
N GLU A 118 3.71 -15.11 19.30
CA GLU A 118 2.46 -15.57 19.86
C GLU A 118 1.42 -14.45 19.85
N ARG A 119 0.23 -14.81 19.38
CA ARG A 119 -0.98 -14.01 19.43
C ARG A 119 -1.95 -14.60 20.43
N ASN A 120 -2.44 -13.80 21.36
CA ASN A 120 -3.26 -14.29 22.48
C ASN A 120 -4.72 -14.62 22.12
N TYR A 121 -5.01 -14.79 20.83
CA TYR A 121 -6.31 -15.14 20.28
C TYR A 121 -6.16 -15.91 18.96
N SER A 122 -7.15 -16.77 18.67
CA SER A 122 -7.12 -17.67 17.51
C SER A 122 -7.73 -17.10 16.23
N MET A 123 -8.58 -16.10 16.36
CA MET A 123 -9.32 -15.53 15.24
C MET A 123 -8.47 -14.51 14.47
N LEU A 124 -8.89 -14.19 13.24
CA LEU A 124 -8.42 -13.03 12.46
C LEU A 124 -6.99 -13.18 11.91
N GLN A 125 -6.65 -12.33 10.94
CA GLN A 125 -5.42 -12.43 10.17
C GLN A 125 -4.73 -11.07 10.08
N THR A 126 -3.96 -10.78 11.12
CA THR A 126 -3.40 -9.48 11.42
C THR A 126 -1.90 -9.45 11.12
N PHE A 127 -1.56 -9.48 9.83
CA PHE A 127 -0.20 -9.35 9.33
C PHE A 127 -0.18 -8.56 8.02
N GLU A 128 0.46 -7.40 8.02
CA GLU A 128 0.67 -6.56 6.82
C GLU A 128 2.12 -6.08 6.78
N PRO A 129 2.96 -6.65 5.90
CA PRO A 129 4.33 -6.22 5.74
C PRO A 129 4.39 -4.91 4.94
N PHE A 130 5.28 -4.02 5.32
CA PHE A 130 5.49 -2.72 4.70
C PHE A 130 6.95 -2.32 4.76
N ARG A 131 7.30 -1.17 4.17
CA ARG A 131 8.66 -0.62 4.23
C ARG A 131 8.64 0.85 4.62
N GLN A 132 9.69 1.28 5.30
CA GLN A 132 10.01 2.70 5.47
C GLN A 132 11.50 2.87 5.13
N GLY A 133 11.76 3.64 4.07
CA GLY A 133 13.10 3.72 3.48
C GLY A 133 13.62 2.33 3.07
N SER A 134 14.81 1.97 3.56
CA SER A 134 15.47 0.69 3.26
C SER A 134 15.07 -0.47 4.18
N ARG A 135 14.26 -0.21 5.21
CA ARG A 135 13.85 -1.21 6.21
C ARG A 135 12.48 -1.76 5.89
N GLU A 136 12.28 -3.04 6.20
CA GLU A 136 11.02 -3.74 6.06
C GLU A 136 10.46 -4.11 7.44
N PHE A 137 9.18 -3.85 7.62
CA PHE A 137 8.45 -4.01 8.86
C PHE A 137 7.15 -4.79 8.60
N ALA A 138 6.44 -5.18 9.65
CA ALA A 138 5.07 -5.66 9.55
C ALA A 138 4.20 -5.14 10.68
N LEU A 139 2.99 -4.70 10.33
CA LEU A 139 1.93 -4.50 11.32
C LEU A 139 1.41 -5.87 11.75
N ILE A 140 1.38 -6.07 13.06
CA ILE A 140 0.86 -7.28 13.69
C ILE A 140 -0.08 -6.91 14.83
N SER A 141 -0.95 -7.85 15.21
CA SER A 141 -1.73 -7.74 16.44
C SER A 141 -1.48 -8.98 17.28
N ARG A 142 -0.60 -8.84 18.29
CA ARG A 142 -0.28 -9.91 19.27
C ARG A 142 -1.30 -9.98 20.38
N ASN A 143 -1.78 -8.81 20.79
CA ASN A 143 -2.81 -8.63 21.78
C ASN A 143 -4.09 -8.24 21.05
N TYR A 144 -5.22 -8.87 21.39
CA TYR A 144 -6.51 -8.69 20.72
C TYR A 144 -6.91 -7.23 20.40
N THR A 145 -6.45 -6.25 21.19
CA THR A 145 -6.82 -4.84 21.03
C THR A 145 -5.69 -3.90 20.58
N LYS A 146 -4.49 -4.43 20.31
CA LYS A 146 -3.29 -3.61 20.05
C LYS A 146 -2.60 -3.96 18.73
N THR A 147 -2.13 -2.92 18.10
CA THR A 147 -1.25 -2.92 16.93
C THR A 147 0.19 -2.81 17.40
N ALA A 148 1.05 -3.60 16.81
CA ALA A 148 2.49 -3.56 17.02
C ALA A 148 3.22 -3.60 15.66
N VAL A 149 4.46 -3.14 15.66
CA VAL A 149 5.33 -3.19 14.50
C VAL A 149 6.48 -4.16 14.77
N LEU A 150 6.53 -5.20 13.94
CA LEU A 150 7.60 -6.18 13.86
C LEU A 150 8.65 -5.70 12.86
N ASP A 151 9.92 -5.64 13.26
CA ASP A 151 11.03 -5.46 12.34
C ASP A 151 11.37 -6.80 11.69
N LEU A 152 11.18 -6.90 10.37
CA LEU A 152 11.39 -8.15 9.61
C LEU A 152 12.87 -8.47 9.41
N GLY A 153 13.77 -7.51 9.63
CA GLY A 153 15.22 -7.75 9.61
C GLY A 153 15.72 -8.40 10.91
N SER A 154 15.15 -8.03 12.06
CA SER A 154 15.57 -8.53 13.37
C SER A 154 14.63 -9.58 13.98
N GLY A 155 13.41 -9.73 13.45
CA GLY A 155 12.37 -10.58 14.02
C GLY A 155 11.82 -10.08 15.35
N SER A 156 12.08 -8.82 15.72
CA SER A 156 11.69 -8.25 17.02
C SER A 156 10.60 -7.20 16.89
N VAL A 157 9.71 -7.13 17.87
CA VAL A 157 8.72 -6.04 17.97
C VAL A 157 9.43 -4.78 18.43
N ILE A 158 9.37 -3.72 17.64
CA ILE A 158 10.09 -2.46 17.89
C ILE A 158 9.18 -1.30 18.30
N ALA A 159 7.88 -1.38 18.01
CA ALA A 159 6.89 -0.39 18.42
C ALA A 159 5.56 -1.08 18.73
N GLU A 160 4.79 -0.54 19.68
CA GLU A 160 3.46 -1.05 20.05
C GLU A 160 2.60 0.11 20.57
N GLU A 161 1.29 0.02 20.36
CA GLU A 161 0.34 0.94 20.99
C GLU A 161 0.45 0.88 22.53
N THR A 162 0.59 2.05 23.15
CA THR A 162 0.62 2.18 24.62
C THR A 162 -0.79 2.18 25.20
N ASP A 163 -0.96 1.82 26.47
CA ASP A 163 -2.26 1.94 27.18
C ASP A 163 -2.64 3.38 27.56
N ASP A 164 -1.92 4.35 27.01
CA ASP A 164 -2.21 5.78 27.16
C ASP A 164 -3.61 6.07 26.57
N PRO A 165 -4.51 6.73 27.30
CA PRO A 165 -5.79 7.19 26.77
C PRO A 165 -5.66 7.94 25.44
N ASP A 166 -4.56 8.67 25.24
CA ASP A 166 -4.31 9.46 24.04
C ASP A 166 -3.79 8.63 22.85
N SER A 167 -3.45 7.35 23.05
CA SER A 167 -2.96 6.47 21.97
C SER A 167 -4.07 5.90 21.08
N GLY A 168 -5.33 6.03 21.52
CA GLY A 168 -6.48 5.37 20.90
C GLY A 168 -6.61 3.88 21.26
N ALA A 169 -5.69 3.31 22.04
CA ALA A 169 -5.69 1.88 22.42
C ALA A 169 -6.81 1.48 23.40
N VAL A 170 -7.36 2.45 24.14
CA VAL A 170 -8.22 2.21 25.32
C VAL A 170 -9.67 1.80 24.97
N GLY A 171 -10.03 1.70 23.69
CA GLY A 171 -11.42 1.56 23.23
C GLY A 171 -11.95 0.15 22.94
N GLY A 172 -11.20 -0.92 23.23
CA GLY A 172 -11.63 -2.29 22.91
C GLY A 172 -11.77 -2.56 21.40
N PHE A 173 -11.05 -1.81 20.56
CA PHE A 173 -11.00 -2.04 19.11
C PHE A 173 -10.19 -3.31 18.83
N CYS A 174 -10.73 -4.20 18.01
CA CYS A 174 -10.15 -5.48 17.63
C CYS A 174 -9.69 -5.45 16.16
N PRO A 175 -8.37 -5.36 15.89
CA PRO A 175 -7.84 -5.39 14.53
C PRO A 175 -8.12 -6.70 13.82
N VAL A 176 -8.59 -6.63 12.59
CA VAL A 176 -8.85 -7.79 11.72
C VAL A 176 -8.02 -7.77 10.46
N GLY A 177 -7.69 -6.58 9.98
CA GLY A 177 -6.67 -6.45 8.97
C GLY A 177 -6.04 -5.07 8.99
N PHE A 178 -4.95 -4.99 8.24
CA PHE A 178 -4.12 -3.82 8.12
C PHE A 178 -3.84 -3.55 6.64
N TYR A 179 -3.56 -2.30 6.32
CA TYR A 179 -3.09 -1.89 5.01
C TYR A 179 -2.12 -0.74 5.15
N VAL A 180 -0.90 -0.90 4.64
CA VAL A 180 0.07 0.18 4.51
C VAL A 180 0.33 0.40 3.02
N PRO A 181 -0.02 1.57 2.47
CA PRO A 181 0.21 1.85 1.06
C PRO A 181 1.69 1.78 0.70
N ASP A 182 2.01 1.00 -0.33
CA ASP A 182 3.35 0.98 -0.92
C ASP A 182 3.43 1.97 -2.09
N TRP A 183 4.63 2.45 -2.42
CA TRP A 183 4.83 3.32 -3.58
C TRP A 183 4.21 2.73 -4.87
N TRP A 184 4.33 1.41 -5.06
CA TRP A 184 3.76 0.68 -6.20
C TRP A 184 2.25 0.44 -6.15
N ASP A 185 1.57 0.79 -5.05
CA ASP A 185 0.11 0.79 -4.97
C ASP A 185 -0.48 2.06 -5.61
N VAL A 186 0.26 3.17 -5.56
CA VAL A 186 -0.18 4.50 -6.03
C VAL A 186 0.46 4.88 -7.36
N ASN A 187 1.69 4.41 -7.60
CA ASN A 187 2.49 4.74 -8.77
C ASN A 187 2.71 3.52 -9.66
N ASP A 188 2.74 3.72 -10.97
CA ASP A 188 2.93 2.66 -11.97
C ASP A 188 4.38 2.55 -12.49
N GLY A 189 5.27 3.44 -12.05
CA GLY A 189 6.66 3.50 -12.52
C GLY A 189 6.89 4.34 -13.78
N SER A 190 5.85 4.96 -14.34
CA SER A 190 5.96 5.79 -15.56
C SER A 190 6.60 7.16 -15.29
N ILE A 191 6.42 7.70 -14.09
CA ILE A 191 7.08 8.92 -13.62
C ILE A 191 8.22 8.52 -12.70
N ILE A 192 9.45 8.90 -13.06
CA ILE A 192 10.68 8.56 -12.33
C ILE A 192 11.45 9.82 -11.92
N PRO A 193 12.32 9.76 -10.89
CA PRO A 193 13.21 10.85 -10.53
C PRO A 193 13.90 11.45 -11.75
N GLY A 194 13.80 12.77 -11.91
CA GLY A 194 14.31 13.49 -13.06
C GLY A 194 13.44 13.42 -14.32
N SER A 195 12.19 12.93 -14.26
CA SER A 195 11.17 13.19 -15.29
C SER A 195 10.73 14.66 -15.29
N ASP A 196 10.16 15.17 -16.40
CA ASP A 196 9.58 16.53 -16.44
C ASP A 196 8.34 16.68 -15.56
N CYS A 197 7.64 15.57 -15.33
CA CYS A 197 6.45 15.52 -14.48
C CYS A 197 6.77 15.11 -13.04
N TRP A 198 8.04 14.90 -12.69
CA TRP A 198 8.43 14.48 -11.35
C TRP A 198 8.40 15.66 -10.38
N ASP A 199 7.74 15.49 -9.24
CA ASP A 199 7.81 16.38 -8.09
C ASP A 199 7.95 15.63 -6.76
N ALA A 200 8.07 16.37 -5.66
CA ALA A 200 8.28 15.77 -4.34
C ALA A 200 7.09 14.92 -3.85
N ASN A 201 5.88 15.11 -4.39
CA ASN A 201 4.71 14.30 -4.06
C ASN A 201 4.79 12.91 -4.70
N ASP A 202 5.56 12.74 -5.78
CA ASP A 202 5.82 11.43 -6.38
C ASP A 202 6.72 10.55 -5.52
N GLU A 203 7.31 11.09 -4.43
CA GLU A 203 8.06 10.31 -3.44
C GLU A 203 7.15 9.57 -2.44
N TRP A 204 5.83 9.83 -2.51
CA TRP A 204 4.82 9.27 -1.61
C TRP A 204 4.06 8.09 -2.25
N PRO A 205 3.59 7.10 -1.46
CA PRO A 205 3.78 6.91 -0.01
C PRO A 205 5.15 6.31 0.36
N ASN A 206 5.60 6.62 1.57
CA ASN A 206 6.89 6.20 2.13
C ASN A 206 6.75 5.22 3.34
N GLY A 207 5.52 4.76 3.61
CA GLY A 207 5.18 3.86 4.71
C GLY A 207 4.98 4.54 6.07
N ASP A 208 4.91 5.87 6.16
CA ASP A 208 4.70 6.62 7.41
C ASP A 208 3.26 6.62 7.94
N PHE A 209 2.33 5.98 7.22
CA PHE A 209 0.96 5.80 7.66
C PHE A 209 0.37 4.48 7.19
N GLY A 210 -0.72 4.07 7.82
CA GLY A 210 -1.52 2.94 7.37
C GLY A 210 -2.95 3.01 7.86
N PHE A 211 -3.66 1.91 7.65
CA PHE A 211 -5.03 1.72 8.08
C PHE A 211 -5.12 0.42 8.87
N VAL A 212 -5.98 0.43 9.87
CA VAL A 212 -6.45 -0.77 10.53
C VAL A 212 -7.97 -0.81 10.40
N TRP A 213 -8.51 -1.99 10.12
CA TRP A 213 -9.96 -2.21 10.24
C TRP A 213 -10.28 -3.34 11.20
N GLY A 214 -11.43 -3.22 11.83
CA GLY A 214 -11.78 -4.04 12.98
C GLY A 214 -13.15 -3.72 13.54
N CYS A 215 -13.56 -4.45 14.57
CA CYS A 215 -14.77 -4.13 15.32
C CYS A 215 -14.41 -3.48 16.66
N HIS A 216 -15.36 -2.78 17.27
CA HIS A 216 -15.25 -2.47 18.70
C HIS A 216 -15.93 -3.56 19.50
N TRP A 217 -15.41 -3.84 20.69
CA TRP A 217 -16.02 -4.80 21.60
C TRP A 217 -17.50 -4.48 21.83
N GLY A 218 -18.36 -5.48 21.59
CA GLY A 218 -19.82 -5.35 21.67
C GLY A 218 -20.50 -4.89 20.37
N ASP A 219 -19.74 -4.68 19.31
CA ASP A 219 -20.21 -4.31 17.98
C ASP A 219 -19.67 -5.27 16.91
N ASP A 220 -20.20 -6.48 16.91
CA ASP A 220 -19.75 -7.57 16.04
C ASP A 220 -20.32 -7.47 14.61
N THR A 221 -21.04 -6.39 14.30
CA THR A 221 -21.83 -6.28 13.06
C THR A 221 -21.17 -5.46 11.97
N SER A 222 -20.10 -4.72 12.26
CA SER A 222 -19.49 -3.85 11.27
C SER A 222 -18.00 -3.58 11.51
N TRP A 223 -17.27 -3.44 10.40
CA TRP A 223 -15.84 -3.16 10.35
C TRP A 223 -15.63 -1.66 10.30
N LYS A 224 -15.03 -1.06 11.33
CA LYS A 224 -14.60 0.34 11.33
C LYS A 224 -13.17 0.44 10.83
N VAL A 225 -12.84 1.55 10.20
CA VAL A 225 -11.47 1.88 9.75
C VAL A 225 -10.88 3.00 10.61
N GLN A 226 -9.64 2.83 11.03
CA GLN A 226 -8.88 3.83 11.76
C GLN A 226 -7.54 4.09 11.07
N TYR A 227 -7.06 5.32 11.22
CA TYR A 227 -5.75 5.74 10.71
C TYR A 227 -4.65 5.30 11.67
N LEU A 228 -3.54 4.82 11.13
CA LEU A 228 -2.33 4.53 11.88
C LEU A 228 -1.25 5.55 11.51
N ASP A 229 -0.74 6.29 12.49
CA ASP A 229 0.49 7.08 12.36
C ASP A 229 1.69 6.17 12.65
N LEU A 230 2.49 5.95 11.60
CA LEU A 230 3.69 5.11 11.60
C LEU A 230 4.96 5.96 11.44
N SER A 231 4.86 7.30 11.45
CA SER A 231 6.00 8.21 11.19
C SER A 231 7.12 8.10 12.23
N ARG A 232 6.84 7.50 13.39
CA ARG A 232 7.77 7.38 14.53
C ARG A 232 7.98 5.93 14.99
N VAL A 233 7.82 4.97 14.07
CA VAL A 233 8.08 3.54 14.33
C VAL A 233 9.48 3.30 14.87
N GLU A 234 10.51 3.97 14.33
CA GLU A 234 11.89 3.82 14.83
C GLU A 234 12.09 4.35 16.26
N GLN A 235 11.20 5.21 16.73
CA GLN A 235 11.18 5.73 18.10
C GLN A 235 10.34 4.84 19.03
N GLY A 236 9.83 3.71 18.51
CA GLY A 236 8.96 2.80 19.24
C GLY A 236 7.50 3.26 19.35
N VAL A 237 7.07 4.23 18.53
CA VAL A 237 5.74 4.84 18.62
C VAL A 237 4.88 4.43 17.44
N VAL A 238 3.70 3.89 17.74
CA VAL A 238 2.57 3.73 16.83
C VAL A 238 1.36 4.40 17.47
N ARG A 239 0.62 5.19 16.70
CA ARG A 239 -0.63 5.81 17.18
C ARG A 239 -1.78 5.47 16.28
N ARG A 240 -2.94 5.28 16.88
CA ARG A 240 -4.18 5.00 16.17
C ARG A 240 -5.16 6.14 16.38
N GLU A 241 -5.73 6.61 15.29
CA GLU A 241 -6.61 7.78 15.27
C GLU A 241 -7.95 7.45 14.60
N ASP A 242 -9.04 7.83 15.27
CA ASP A 242 -10.39 7.74 14.72
C ASP A 242 -10.70 8.98 13.86
N ARG A 243 -10.11 9.01 12.65
CA ARG A 243 -10.28 10.13 11.70
C ARG A 243 -11.54 10.04 10.85
N PHE A 244 -12.02 8.82 10.62
CA PHE A 244 -13.05 8.54 9.62
C PHE A 244 -14.42 8.25 10.24
N GLY A 245 -14.49 8.10 11.56
CA GLY A 245 -15.70 7.73 12.26
C GLY A 245 -16.15 6.31 11.89
N TYR A 246 -17.47 6.10 11.91
CA TYR A 246 -18.04 4.78 11.64
C TYR A 246 -18.26 4.55 10.14
N VAL A 247 -17.38 3.75 9.53
CA VAL A 247 -17.44 3.41 8.10
C VAL A 247 -17.40 1.89 7.94
N GLU A 248 -18.53 1.26 7.61
CA GLU A 248 -18.65 -0.19 7.40
C GLU A 248 -18.01 -0.58 6.05
N LEU A 249 -16.76 -1.07 6.10
CA LEU A 249 -16.00 -1.43 4.91
C LEU A 249 -16.59 -2.65 4.18
N ALA A 250 -16.60 -2.60 2.85
CA ALA A 250 -16.96 -3.72 1.98
C ALA A 250 -15.83 -4.76 1.90
N THR A 251 -15.53 -5.43 3.02
CA THR A 251 -14.41 -6.39 3.12
C THR A 251 -14.73 -7.77 2.56
N SER A 252 -15.96 -8.01 2.11
CA SER A 252 -16.42 -9.32 1.64
C SER A 252 -15.55 -9.84 0.49
N GLY A 253 -15.05 -11.08 0.63
CA GLY A 253 -14.21 -11.73 -0.38
C GLY A 253 -12.76 -11.23 -0.43
N PHE A 254 -12.34 -10.33 0.46
CA PHE A 254 -10.92 -9.99 0.58
C PHE A 254 -10.15 -11.07 1.34
N GLU A 255 -9.11 -11.59 0.69
CA GLU A 255 -8.12 -12.46 1.30
C GLU A 255 -6.75 -11.79 1.18
N SER A 256 -6.06 -11.61 2.31
CA SER A 256 -4.71 -11.05 2.26
C SER A 256 -3.74 -12.05 1.62
N PRO A 257 -2.94 -11.62 0.61
CA PRO A 257 -1.98 -12.48 -0.08
C PRO A 257 -0.85 -12.98 0.84
N CYS A 258 -0.67 -12.37 2.02
CA CYS A 258 0.32 -12.79 3.01
C CYS A 258 -0.11 -14.04 3.79
N LEU A 259 -1.35 -14.51 3.62
CA LEU A 259 -1.91 -15.63 4.38
C LEU A 259 -1.79 -16.96 3.67
N THR A 260 -1.28 -16.94 2.44
CA THR A 260 -1.08 -18.12 1.60
C THR A 260 0.42 -18.39 1.50
N LEU A 261 0.93 -19.28 2.35
CA LEU A 261 2.34 -19.69 2.29
C LEU A 261 2.64 -20.46 1.00
N ASP A 262 1.71 -21.30 0.55
CA ASP A 262 1.89 -22.25 -0.56
C ASP A 262 1.81 -21.62 -1.96
N ALA A 263 1.99 -20.31 -2.08
CA ALA A 263 2.03 -19.65 -3.38
C ALA A 263 3.30 -20.06 -4.14
N GLU A 264 3.13 -20.80 -5.25
CA GLU A 264 4.23 -21.35 -6.06
C GLU A 264 5.21 -20.30 -6.60
N ALA A 265 4.78 -19.05 -6.72
CA ALA A 265 5.60 -17.94 -7.18
C ALA A 265 5.20 -16.64 -6.47
N ILE A 266 6.16 -15.72 -6.35
CA ILE A 266 5.90 -14.35 -5.93
C ILE A 266 4.97 -13.70 -6.97
N ARG A 267 3.73 -13.44 -6.58
CA ARG A 267 2.74 -12.72 -7.40
C ARG A 267 2.68 -11.27 -6.94
N ARG A 268 2.56 -10.35 -7.90
CA ARG A 268 2.23 -8.95 -7.60
C ARG A 268 0.85 -8.94 -6.93
N SER A 269 0.80 -8.49 -5.68
CA SER A 269 -0.45 -8.28 -4.98
C SER A 269 -1.04 -6.92 -5.34
N GLU A 270 -2.36 -6.85 -5.32
CA GLU A 270 -3.10 -5.59 -5.37
C GLU A 270 -3.35 -5.07 -3.94
N PRO A 271 -3.61 -3.76 -3.75
CA PRO A 271 -4.16 -3.26 -2.49
C PRO A 271 -5.54 -3.87 -2.19
N PRO A 272 -6.03 -3.81 -0.94
CA PRO A 272 -7.40 -4.17 -0.63
C PRO A 272 -8.38 -3.36 -1.48
N HIS A 273 -9.28 -4.04 -2.21
CA HIS A 273 -10.16 -3.41 -3.18
C HIS A 273 -11.14 -2.38 -2.58
N PHE A 274 -11.29 -2.37 -1.26
CA PHE A 274 -12.13 -1.43 -0.52
C PHE A 274 -11.37 -0.24 0.09
N ILE A 275 -10.04 -0.14 -0.10
CA ILE A 275 -9.25 1.04 0.27
C ILE A 275 -8.44 1.47 -0.95
N HIS A 276 -8.74 2.65 -1.49
CA HIS A 276 -7.98 3.25 -2.56
C HIS A 276 -7.30 4.52 -2.08
N VAL A 277 -5.99 4.60 -2.27
CA VAL A 277 -5.15 5.72 -1.85
C VAL A 277 -4.60 6.40 -3.08
N SER A 278 -4.67 7.72 -3.12
CA SER A 278 -4.25 8.51 -4.27
C SER A 278 -3.75 9.89 -3.84
N THR A 279 -3.20 10.64 -4.79
CA THR A 279 -2.91 12.06 -4.64
C THR A 279 -3.73 12.87 -5.64
N TYR A 280 -4.16 14.06 -5.24
CA TYR A 280 -4.81 15.01 -6.14
C TYR A 280 -4.32 16.41 -5.80
N ASN A 281 -3.69 17.09 -6.77
CA ASN A 281 -3.06 18.40 -6.57
C ASN A 281 -2.10 18.43 -5.36
N GLY A 282 -1.31 17.36 -5.18
CA GLY A 282 -0.36 17.21 -4.06
C GLY A 282 -1.00 16.87 -2.70
N ALA A 283 -2.33 16.79 -2.60
CA ALA A 283 -3.00 16.37 -1.39
C ALA A 283 -3.25 14.85 -1.41
N ALA A 284 -2.85 14.16 -0.34
CA ALA A 284 -3.17 12.75 -0.13
C ALA A 284 -4.68 12.56 0.08
N GLN A 285 -5.25 11.55 -0.56
CA GLN A 285 -6.66 11.20 -0.48
C GLN A 285 -6.83 9.70 -0.24
N VAL A 286 -7.92 9.33 0.42
CA VAL A 286 -8.35 7.95 0.57
C VAL A 286 -9.83 7.83 0.22
N THR A 287 -10.17 6.80 -0.54
CA THR A 287 -11.53 6.39 -0.85
C THR A 287 -11.79 5.02 -0.25
N PHE A 288 -12.90 4.89 0.47
CA PHE A 288 -13.35 3.61 1.03
C PHE A 288 -14.55 3.08 0.26
N ALA A 289 -14.52 1.80 -0.09
CA ALA A 289 -15.73 1.10 -0.51
C ALA A 289 -16.48 0.62 0.73
N VAL A 290 -17.76 0.96 0.81
CA VAL A 290 -18.59 0.73 2.00
C VAL A 290 -19.77 -0.17 1.68
N GLU A 291 -20.20 -0.98 2.64
CA GLU A 291 -21.45 -1.71 2.51
C GLU A 291 -22.64 -0.79 2.80
N MET A 292 -23.66 -0.86 1.95
CA MET A 292 -24.91 -0.14 2.16
C MET A 292 -26.09 -1.09 1.99
N LYS A 293 -26.93 -1.18 3.02
CA LYS A 293 -28.15 -1.98 2.99
C LYS A 293 -29.36 -1.11 2.65
N PHE A 294 -30.15 -1.55 1.67
CA PHE A 294 -31.37 -0.86 1.23
C PHE A 294 -32.60 -1.70 1.53
N SER A 295 -33.69 -1.03 1.90
CA SER A 295 -35.00 -1.67 2.00
C SER A 295 -35.57 -1.89 0.59
N LEU A 296 -35.84 -3.14 0.21
CA LEU A 296 -36.42 -3.44 -1.11
C LEU A 296 -37.79 -2.78 -1.33
N ASP A 297 -38.59 -2.66 -0.27
CA ASP A 297 -39.94 -2.09 -0.37
C ASP A 297 -39.94 -0.57 -0.62
N SER A 298 -38.91 0.15 -0.17
CA SER A 298 -38.89 1.61 -0.19
C SER A 298 -37.73 2.23 -0.96
N GLY A 299 -36.73 1.43 -1.35
CA GLY A 299 -35.48 1.89 -1.94
C GLY A 299 -34.62 2.74 -1.01
N ARG A 300 -35.01 2.92 0.26
CA ARG A 300 -34.29 3.76 1.22
C ARG A 300 -33.14 3.00 1.88
N PRO A 301 -31.99 3.66 2.12
CA PRO A 301 -30.92 3.06 2.91
C PRO A 301 -31.40 2.84 4.35
N ARG A 302 -31.04 1.70 4.95
CA ARG A 302 -31.37 1.39 6.35
C ARG A 302 -30.39 2.04 7.34
N GLU A 303 -29.17 2.33 6.89
CA GLU A 303 -28.03 2.59 7.78
C GLU A 303 -27.37 3.97 7.58
N TRP A 304 -27.92 4.84 6.72
CA TRP A 304 -27.33 6.17 6.43
C TRP A 304 -27.12 7.05 7.68
N GLN A 305 -27.88 6.80 8.75
CA GLN A 305 -27.75 7.50 10.04
C GLN A 305 -26.45 7.16 10.80
N ARG A 306 -25.70 6.12 10.42
CA ARG A 306 -24.45 5.72 11.11
C ARG A 306 -23.22 6.49 10.65
N LEU A 307 -23.26 7.12 9.48
CA LEU A 307 -22.25 8.09 9.03
C LEU A 307 -22.41 9.40 9.80
N ASN A 308 -22.29 9.34 11.14
CA ASN A 308 -22.12 10.51 11.98
C ASN A 308 -20.66 10.96 11.83
N VAL A 309 -20.32 11.52 10.67
CA VAL A 309 -19.09 12.29 10.54
C VAL A 309 -19.38 13.63 11.20
N ALA A 310 -19.27 13.67 12.53
CA ALA A 310 -19.57 14.86 13.34
C ALA A 310 -18.64 16.06 13.04
N ASN A 311 -17.65 15.87 12.15
CA ASN A 311 -16.61 16.83 11.80
C ASN A 311 -16.60 17.24 10.31
N LEU A 312 -17.72 17.11 9.58
CA LEU A 312 -17.87 17.67 8.22
C LEU A 312 -18.39 19.12 8.23
N GLU A 313 -17.87 19.96 9.12
CA GLU A 313 -18.06 21.43 9.07
C GLU A 313 -16.95 22.12 8.27
#